data_AF-A0A0G1KL92-F1
#
_entry.id   AF-A0A0G1KL92-F1
#
_cell.length_a   1.000
_cell.length_b   1.000
_cell.length_c   1.000
_cell.angle_alpha   90.00
_cell.angle_beta   90.00
_cell.angle_gamma   90.00
#
_symmetry.space_group_name_H-M   'P 1'
#
loop_
_entity.id
_entity.type
_entity.pdbx_description
1 polymer ?
#
loop_
_entity_poly.entity_id
_entity_poly.type
_entity_poly.pdbx_seq_one_letter_code
_entity_poly.pdbx_strand_id
1 'polypeptide(L)' 'MKTFNQIAQELLKIPAGQVRDDITPKDVPDWDSMNYLFFISELEKEFDISFTMDEVLNAKSLGEVKNIIKSKGVAL' A
#
# COMPACT_ATOMS: atom_id res chain seq x y z
N MET A 1 8.67 -2.33 13.90
CA MET A 1 7.49 -2.42 13.03
C MET A 1 7.37 -1.13 12.25
N LYS A 2 7.19 -1.22 10.93
CA LYS A 2 6.96 -0.07 10.06
C LYS A 2 5.46 0.24 10.01
N THR A 3 5.15 1.52 9.87
CA THR A 3 3.78 1.97 9.57
C THR A 3 3.49 1.84 8.08
N PHE A 4 2.21 1.81 7.70
CA PHE A 4 1.79 1.84 6.29
C PHE A 4 2.45 2.99 5.53
N ASN A 5 2.49 4.19 6.14
CA ASN A 5 3.04 5.38 5.49
C ASN A 5 4.55 5.24 5.25
N GLN A 6 5.30 4.62 6.17
CA GLN A 6 6.72 4.37 5.98
C GLN A 6 6.98 3.41 4.82
N ILE A 7 6.21 2.32 4.74
CA ILE A 7 6.33 1.34 3.65
C ILE A 7 6.00 1.99 2.30
N ALA A 8 4.95 2.82 2.24
CA ALA A 8 4.57 3.56 1.03
C ALA A 8 5.66 4.57 0.61
N GLN A 9 6.26 5.29 1.56
CA GLN A 9 7.36 6.22 1.28
C GLN A 9 8.60 5.49 0.73
N GLU A 10 8.96 4.37 1.33
CA GLU A 10 10.15 3.61 0.98
C GLU A 10 10.04 2.92 -0.40
N LEU A 11 8.91 2.26 -0.65
CA LEU A 11 8.72 1.38 -1.81
C LEU A 11 8.05 2.08 -3.00
N LEU A 12 7.10 2.98 -2.75
CA LEU A 12 6.42 3.74 -3.82
C LEU A 12 7.06 5.12 -4.04
N LYS A 13 8.12 5.47 -3.30
CA LYS A 13 8.85 6.76 -3.42
C LYS A 13 7.98 8.00 -3.19
N ILE A 14 6.93 7.86 -2.38
CA ILE A 14 6.07 8.99 -2.02
C ILE A 14 6.80 9.87 -1.00
N PRO A 15 6.88 11.20 -1.19
CA PRO A 15 7.52 12.09 -0.23
C PRO A 15 6.88 12.05 1.16
N ALA A 16 7.70 12.27 2.19
CA ALA A 16 7.22 12.40 3.56
C ALA A 16 6.18 13.53 3.67
N GLY A 17 5.06 13.27 4.35
CA GLY A 17 3.95 14.21 4.48
C GLY A 17 3.02 14.28 3.26
N GLN A 18 3.31 13.56 2.17
CA GLN A 18 2.41 13.47 1.01
C GLN A 18 1.62 12.18 0.94
N VAL A 19 1.80 11.24 1.88
CA VAL A 19 1.01 10.01 1.90
C VAL A 19 -0.45 10.33 2.23
N ARG A 20 -1.33 10.23 1.22
CA ARG A 20 -2.77 10.49 1.32
C ARG A 20 -3.55 9.34 0.71
N ASP A 21 -4.79 9.16 1.16
CA ASP A 21 -5.64 8.05 0.73
C ASP A 21 -6.08 8.15 -0.73
N ASP A 22 -6.07 9.36 -1.30
CA ASP A 22 -6.45 9.65 -2.69
C ASP A 22 -5.32 9.41 -3.70
N ILE A 23 -4.09 9.13 -3.25
CA ILE A 23 -2.97 8.87 -4.16
C ILE A 23 -3.20 7.57 -4.92
N THR A 24 -3.00 7.65 -6.23
CA THR A 24 -3.06 6.55 -7.18
C THR A 24 -1.72 6.38 -7.90
N PRO A 25 -1.52 5.28 -8.64
CA PRO A 25 -0.35 5.11 -9.51
C PRO A 25 -0.15 6.24 -10.54
N LYS A 26 -1.19 7.01 -10.88
CA LYS A 26 -1.09 8.13 -11.83
C LYS A 26 -0.39 9.35 -11.23
N ASP A 27 -0.42 9.47 -9.90
CA ASP A 27 0.16 10.61 -9.17
C ASP A 27 1.63 10.38 -8.84
N VAL A 28 2.11 9.14 -8.92
CA VAL A 28 3.43 8.70 -8.46
C VAL A 28 4.12 7.93 -9.57
N PRO A 29 5.09 8.53 -10.30
CA PRO A 29 5.77 7.88 -11.42
C PRO A 29 6.44 6.55 -11.08
N ASP A 30 6.97 6.42 -9.86
CA ASP A 30 7.66 5.22 -9.37
C ASP A 30 6.70 4.13 -8.86
N TRP A 31 5.40 4.41 -8.78
CA TRP A 31 4.39 3.40 -8.47
C TRP A 31 4.06 2.58 -9.73
N ASP A 32 5.01 1.75 -10.14
CA ASP A 32 4.84 0.75 -11.19
C ASP A 32 4.39 -0.61 -10.64
N SER A 33 4.15 -1.57 -11.53
CA SER A 33 3.70 -2.91 -11.14
C SER A 33 4.69 -3.65 -10.24
N MET A 34 6.00 -3.44 -10.39
CA MET A 34 7.02 -4.14 -9.61
C MET A 34 7.09 -3.57 -8.19
N ASN A 35 7.19 -2.26 -8.06
CA ASN A 35 7.20 -1.58 -6.76
C ASN A 35 5.88 -1.79 -6.02
N TYR A 36 4.75 -1.86 -6.74
CA TYR A 36 3.46 -2.19 -6.14
C TYR A 36 3.43 -3.61 -5.55
N LEU A 37 3.99 -4.61 -6.25
CA LEU A 37 4.06 -5.97 -5.70
C LEU A 37 4.98 -6.06 -4.48
N PHE A 38 6.12 -5.36 -4.49
CA PHE A 38 6.96 -5.26 -3.30
C PHE A 38 6.26 -4.55 -2.15
N PHE A 39 5.50 -3.50 -2.45
CA PHE A 39 4.66 -2.80 -1.48
C PHE A 39 3.65 -3.74 -0.83
N ILE A 40 2.88 -4.51 -1.62
CA ILE A 40 1.94 -5.50 -1.10
C ILE A 40 2.67 -6.56 -0.25
N SER A 41 3.78 -7.10 -0.72
CA SER A 41 4.51 -8.15 0.01
C SER A 41 5.06 -7.68 1.37
N GLU A 42 5.55 -6.44 1.45
CA GLU A 42 6.01 -5.88 2.73
C GLU A 42 4.83 -5.61 3.68
N LEU A 43 3.66 -5.20 3.17
CA LEU A 43 2.44 -5.04 3.97
C LEU A 43 1.95 -6.37 4.54
N GLU A 44 1.92 -7.43 3.74
CA GLU A 44 1.57 -8.79 4.19
C GLU A 44 2.43 -9.24 5.36
N LYS A 45 3.75 -9.06 5.21
CA LYS A 45 4.72 -9.43 6.24
C LYS A 45 4.62 -8.55 7.49
N GLU A 46 4.47 -7.24 7.33
CA GLU A 46 4.47 -6.30 8.46
C GLU A 46 3.18 -6.39 9.29
N PHE A 47 2.04 -6.63 8.64
CA PHE A 47 0.74 -6.67 9.28
C PHE A 47 0.20 -8.10 9.52
N ASP A 48 0.97 -9.13 9.16
CA ASP A 48 0.60 -10.55 9.26
C ASP A 48 -0.75 -10.86 8.59
N ILE A 49 -0.89 -10.39 7.35
CA ILE A 49 -2.09 -10.56 6.51
C ILE A 49 -1.71 -11.16 5.16
N SER A 50 -2.72 -11.56 4.39
CA SER A 50 -2.54 -11.93 2.97
C SER A 50 -3.59 -11.24 2.11
N PHE A 51 -3.13 -10.68 0.99
CA PHE A 51 -3.99 -10.13 -0.05
C PHE A 51 -4.35 -11.22 -1.05
N THR A 52 -5.60 -11.21 -1.49
CA THR A 52 -6.04 -12.01 -2.63
C THR A 52 -5.60 -11.33 -3.93
N MET A 53 -5.47 -12.09 -5.01
CA MET A 53 -5.15 -11.52 -6.33
C MET A 53 -6.18 -10.45 -6.75
N ASP A 54 -7.46 -10.65 -6.46
CA ASP A 54 -8.50 -9.68 -6.75
C ASP A 54 -8.33 -8.39 -5.94
N GLU A 55 -7.96 -8.47 -4.66
CA GLU A 55 -7.66 -7.29 -3.84
C GLU A 55 -6.46 -6.51 -4.38
N VAL A 56 -5.40 -7.20 -4.79
CA VAL A 56 -4.21 -6.57 -5.39
C VAL A 56 -4.56 -5.86 -6.70
N LEU A 57 -5.31 -6.51 -7.60
CA LEU A 57 -5.65 -5.96 -8.92
C LEU A 57 -6.71 -4.85 -8.86
N ASN A 58 -7.61 -4.89 -7.87
CA ASN A 58 -8.71 -3.93 -7.78
C ASN A 58 -8.39 -2.71 -6.91
N ALA A 59 -7.37 -2.75 -6.05
CA ALA A 59 -6.94 -1.58 -5.28
C ALA A 59 -6.18 -0.58 -6.16
N LYS A 60 -6.77 0.60 -6.33
CA LYS A 60 -6.33 1.69 -7.22
C LYS A 60 -5.78 2.90 -6.48
N SER A 61 -5.92 2.94 -5.16
CA SER A 61 -5.43 4.01 -4.31
C SER A 61 -4.89 3.49 -2.98
N LEU A 62 -4.07 4.31 -2.31
CA LEU A 62 -3.59 3.96 -0.96
C LEU A 62 -4.74 3.78 0.03
N GLY A 63 -5.81 4.56 -0.11
CA GLY A 63 -7.01 4.44 0.74
C GLY A 63 -7.69 3.08 0.59
N GLU A 64 -7.79 2.57 -0.65
CA GLU A 64 -8.35 1.23 -0.90
C GLU A 64 -7.47 0.13 -0.30
N VAL A 65 -6.14 0.23 -0.44
CA VAL A 65 -5.22 -0.72 0.22
C VAL A 65 -5.39 -0.68 1.74
N LYS A 66 -5.45 0.51 2.34
CA LYS A 66 -5.70 0.66 3.80
C LYS A 66 -7.02 0.04 4.22
N ASN A 67 -8.08 0.18 3.42
CA ASN A 67 -9.39 -0.39 3.72
C ASN A 67 -9.37 -1.92 3.70
N ILE A 68 -8.62 -2.52 2.76
CA ILE A 68 -8.40 -3.97 2.72
C ILE A 68 -7.64 -4.45 3.97
N ILE A 69 -6.62 -3.71 4.41
CA ILE A 69 -5.89 -4.04 5.63
C ILE A 69 -6.81 -3.98 6.86
N LYS A 70 -7.62 -2.91 6.96
CA LYS A 70 -8.58 -2.74 8.05
C LYS A 70 -9.67 -3.81 8.06
N SER A 71 -10.15 -4.25 6.89
CA SER A 71 -11.16 -5.31 6.79
C SER A 71 -10.64 -6.67 7.27
N LYS A 72 -9.31 -6.86 7.29
CA LYS A 72 -8.63 -8.03 7.85
C LYS A 72 -8.35 -7.91 9.36
N GLY A 73 -8.83 -6.85 10.02
CA GLY A 73 -8.76 -6.68 11.47
C GLY A 73 -7.54 -5.91 11.99
N VAL A 74 -6.78 -5.27 11.10
CA VAL A 74 -5.58 -4.50 11.47
C VAL A 74 -5.93 -3.02 11.68
N ALA A 75 -5.45 -2.43 12.78
CA ALA A 75 -5.50 -0.99 13.02
C ALA A 75 -4.23 -0.31 12.48
N LEU A 76 -4.40 0.67 11.59
CA LEU A 76 -3.33 1.43 10.91
C LEU A 76 -3.13 2.82 11.50
#